data_AF-A0A3D4A430-F1
#
_entry.id   AF-A0A3D4A430-F1
#
_cell.length_a   1.000
_cell.length_b   1.000
_cell.length_c   1.000
_cell.angle_alpha   90.00
_cell.angle_beta   90.00
_cell.angle_gamma   90.00
#
_symmetry.space_group_name_H-M   'P 1'
#
loop_
_entity.id
_entity.type
_entity.pdbx_description
1 polymer ?
#
loop_
_entity_poly.entity_id
_entity_poly.type
_entity_poly.pdbx_seq_one_letter_code
_entity_poly.pdbx_strand_id
1 'polypeptide(L)'
;MLKNGTPLRETGRFAFACLLTLLAYTSTNALESPRPSRVNSLSDAALQDVCFVDRLHGWAVGDRGVIWQTQDGGASWRLSDCPVTCQLNSVHFVDRTTGWIAGGWHHAGSTFTSGVVLKTTNGGITWQRVDDGTLPSLNQIRMMSFDQGWAIGHGSPLHASGVFRTRDGGKTWITVGGSTSTSWTAMGFSRSKVILGGVTGRLGSVETDLVKTNLLPPRPSSVNQIEMLSETEGWLVGDDGLLLQTRTAGAAWSQLASGVLPNVFESFHWNAIAQVGSTIWIAGNPGSVILKSSDAGASWQPMYTQSTIPIRAMTFVDEQLGFAVGDLGRILASSDGGRTWRTMRSGANRLALSILCENEKQVPFELLAEQAANRGYISGVTVLGMSEDISITQSSRTRSAVVHSGGASFNKLSQERIEAVDGLNPESRAKLIQRITQHIHTWRPEVLVLAGASASKEFLKLVEVAIERAALEQPTLQVAGLHSWRVNKVYHQKPKAGSISYRSEQVAPAISDTLQGYCCYSRWVNIPTGESSIPDKLYFELLS
;
A
#
# COMPACT_ATOMS: atom_id res chain seq x y z
N MET A 1 29.27 37.63 -79.59
CA MET A 1 28.18 37.77 -80.59
C MET A 1 26.94 38.33 -79.91
N LEU A 2 25.94 38.79 -80.66
CA LEU A 2 24.76 39.52 -80.16
C LEU A 2 23.57 38.61 -79.78
N LYS A 3 22.57 39.25 -79.14
CA LYS A 3 21.25 38.73 -78.66
C LYS A 3 21.30 37.99 -77.32
N ASN A 4 20.31 38.09 -76.41
CA ASN A 4 19.18 39.01 -76.15
C ASN A 4 18.75 38.71 -74.68
N GLY A 5 18.19 39.60 -73.85
CA GLY A 5 17.94 41.04 -73.92
C GLY A 5 17.30 41.54 -72.60
N THR A 6 17.61 42.77 -72.19
CA THR A 6 16.94 43.54 -71.11
C THR A 6 15.78 44.37 -71.72
N PRO A 7 15.08 45.33 -71.06
CA PRO A 7 15.11 45.83 -69.66
C PRO A 7 13.69 45.77 -69.01
N LEU A 8 13.15 46.55 -68.04
CA LEU A 8 13.42 47.87 -67.43
C LEU A 8 12.88 47.95 -65.96
N ARG A 9 13.66 48.56 -65.04
CA ARG A 9 13.27 49.61 -64.04
C ARG A 9 12.17 49.30 -62.98
N GLU A 10 11.97 50.07 -61.90
CA GLU A 10 12.63 51.31 -61.43
C GLU A 10 12.82 51.36 -59.89
N THR A 11 13.34 52.47 -59.37
CA THR A 11 13.78 52.68 -57.97
C THR A 11 12.73 53.34 -57.07
N GLY A 12 12.75 53.04 -55.76
CA GLY A 12 12.03 53.83 -54.73
C GLY A 12 12.39 53.46 -53.29
N ARG A 13 12.34 54.43 -52.36
CA ARG A 13 12.55 54.25 -50.89
C ARG A 13 11.42 54.93 -50.10
N PHE A 14 11.30 54.52 -48.83
CA PHE A 14 10.54 55.14 -47.71
C PHE A 14 9.01 55.00 -47.64
N ALA A 15 8.61 54.05 -46.78
CA ALA A 15 7.66 54.16 -45.66
C ALA A 15 6.33 54.95 -45.79
N PHE A 16 5.21 54.27 -45.50
CA PHE A 16 4.50 54.47 -44.20
C PHE A 16 3.52 53.31 -43.84
N ALA A 17 3.54 52.91 -42.56
CA ALA A 17 2.45 52.38 -41.71
C ALA A 17 1.54 51.16 -42.11
N CYS A 18 0.93 50.62 -41.05
CA CYS A 18 -0.30 49.80 -40.99
C CYS A 18 -0.29 48.31 -41.43
N LEU A 19 -0.05 47.47 -40.41
CA LEU A 19 -0.99 46.42 -39.96
C LEU A 19 -1.35 45.26 -40.92
N LEU A 20 -0.62 44.14 -40.82
CA LEU A 20 -1.23 42.80 -40.78
C LEU A 20 -0.26 41.77 -40.18
N THR A 21 -0.61 41.25 -39.01
CA THR A 21 0.09 40.16 -38.32
C THR A 21 -0.52 38.81 -38.69
N LEU A 22 0.29 37.82 -39.09
CA LEU A 22 0.19 36.44 -38.59
C LEU A 22 1.37 35.54 -39.07
N LEU A 23 1.58 34.43 -38.35
CA LEU A 23 2.28 33.21 -38.79
C LEU A 23 3.78 33.32 -39.17
N ALA A 24 4.61 33.62 -38.18
CA ALA A 24 5.96 33.05 -38.10
C ALA A 24 5.95 31.89 -37.09
N TYR A 25 5.92 30.64 -37.57
CA TYR A 25 5.96 29.45 -36.70
C TYR A 25 7.41 29.18 -36.26
N THR A 26 7.79 29.66 -35.08
CA THR A 26 9.05 29.25 -34.44
C THR A 26 8.86 27.93 -33.71
N SER A 27 9.44 26.85 -34.22
CA SER A 27 9.48 25.56 -33.55
C SER A 27 10.38 25.63 -32.30
N THR A 28 9.78 25.92 -31.16
CA THR A 28 10.41 25.77 -29.85
C THR A 28 10.66 24.30 -29.57
N ASN A 29 11.92 23.86 -29.75
CA ASN A 29 12.38 22.56 -29.28
C ASN A 29 12.34 22.52 -27.74
N ALA A 30 11.18 22.20 -27.19
CA ALA A 30 11.04 21.83 -25.79
C ALA A 30 11.89 20.57 -25.54
N LEU A 31 12.80 20.64 -24.58
CA LEU A 31 13.59 19.50 -24.13
C LEU A 31 12.66 18.54 -23.37
N GLU A 32 12.08 17.55 -24.07
CA GLU A 32 11.38 16.45 -23.41
C GLU A 32 12.33 15.80 -22.38
N SER A 33 11.93 15.79 -21.11
CA SER A 33 12.67 15.08 -20.08
C SER A 33 12.66 13.58 -20.41
N PRO A 34 13.80 12.87 -20.30
CA PRO A 34 13.87 11.47 -20.68
C PRO A 34 12.93 10.63 -19.81
N ARG A 35 11.98 9.95 -20.46
CA ARG A 35 10.92 9.17 -19.81
C ARG A 35 11.52 8.18 -18.82
N PRO A 36 11.06 8.13 -17.55
CA PRO A 36 11.58 7.18 -16.58
C PRO A 36 11.28 5.75 -17.03
N SER A 37 12.26 4.86 -16.89
CA SER A 37 12.10 3.44 -17.26
C SER A 37 10.99 2.76 -16.42
N ARG A 38 10.43 1.67 -16.93
CA ARG A 38 9.44 0.87 -16.17
C ARG A 38 9.99 0.35 -14.84
N VAL A 39 11.30 0.08 -14.78
CA VAL A 39 12.02 -0.28 -13.56
C VAL A 39 11.96 0.87 -12.56
N ASN A 40 12.18 2.12 -12.98
CA ASN A 40 12.05 3.30 -12.13
C ASN A 40 10.60 3.51 -11.69
N SER A 41 9.60 3.24 -12.53
CA SER A 41 8.18 3.45 -12.18
C SER A 41 7.58 2.43 -11.20
N LEU A 42 8.23 1.28 -11.07
CA LEU A 42 7.91 0.22 -10.10
C LEU A 42 9.00 0.10 -9.02
N SER A 43 9.89 1.10 -8.91
CA SER A 43 11.00 1.07 -7.96
C SER A 43 10.52 1.10 -6.50
N ASP A 44 9.54 1.98 -6.25
CA ASP A 44 8.94 2.38 -4.98
C ASP A 44 7.61 1.67 -4.65
N ALA A 45 7.09 0.83 -5.54
CA ALA A 45 5.83 0.12 -5.35
C ALA A 45 5.85 -0.75 -4.08
N ALA A 46 4.82 -0.65 -3.24
CA ALA A 46 4.70 -1.42 -2.02
C ALA A 46 4.55 -2.92 -2.32
N LEU A 47 5.35 -3.75 -1.67
CA LEU A 47 5.33 -5.20 -1.82
C LEU A 47 4.46 -5.81 -0.72
N GLN A 48 3.41 -6.55 -1.10
CA GLN A 48 2.39 -7.08 -0.20
C GLN A 48 2.72 -8.49 0.31
N ASP A 49 3.30 -9.36 -0.53
CA ASP A 49 3.63 -10.77 -0.18
C ASP A 49 4.96 -11.21 -0.80
N VAL A 50 5.60 -12.22 -0.17
CA VAL A 50 6.88 -12.81 -0.59
C VAL A 50 6.89 -14.32 -0.38
N CYS A 51 7.25 -15.07 -1.41
CA CYS A 51 7.33 -16.52 -1.40
C CYS A 51 8.71 -16.98 -1.89
N PHE A 52 9.34 -17.89 -1.15
CA PHE A 52 10.53 -18.63 -1.57
C PHE A 52 10.22 -20.13 -1.55
N VAL A 53 10.71 -20.87 -2.54
CA VAL A 53 10.55 -22.34 -2.61
C VAL A 53 11.82 -23.10 -2.24
N ASP A 54 12.97 -22.42 -2.25
CA ASP A 54 14.24 -22.89 -1.75
C ASP A 54 15.16 -21.69 -1.44
N ARG A 55 16.43 -21.96 -1.12
CA ARG A 55 17.42 -20.93 -0.74
C ARG A 55 17.88 -20.03 -1.88
N LEU A 56 17.41 -20.23 -3.12
CA LEU A 56 17.81 -19.49 -4.32
C LEU A 56 16.63 -18.79 -5.02
N HIS A 57 15.48 -19.45 -5.11
CA HIS A 57 14.34 -19.01 -5.92
C HIS A 57 13.24 -18.40 -5.06
N GLY A 58 12.91 -17.14 -5.34
CA GLY A 58 11.86 -16.41 -4.64
C GLY A 58 11.24 -15.29 -5.48
N TRP A 59 10.02 -14.91 -5.10
CA TRP A 59 9.20 -13.91 -5.77
C TRP A 59 8.54 -12.99 -4.74
N ALA A 60 8.49 -11.70 -5.02
CA ALA A 60 7.81 -10.69 -4.21
C ALA A 60 6.87 -9.87 -5.10
N VAL A 61 5.62 -9.68 -4.65
CA VAL A 61 4.54 -9.07 -5.45
C VAL A 61 3.92 -7.87 -4.74
N GLY A 62 3.24 -6.99 -5.47
CA GLY A 62 2.56 -5.88 -4.82
C GLY A 62 1.79 -4.91 -5.71
N ASP A 63 1.81 -3.65 -5.31
CA ASP A 63 1.10 -2.53 -5.95
C ASP A 63 1.54 -2.33 -7.42
N ARG A 64 0.65 -1.72 -8.23
CA ARG A 64 0.91 -1.37 -9.65
C ARG A 64 1.29 -2.58 -10.54
N GLY A 65 0.85 -3.79 -10.18
CA GLY A 65 1.16 -5.02 -10.89
C GLY A 65 2.61 -5.50 -10.74
N VAL A 66 3.35 -5.04 -9.72
CA VAL A 66 4.78 -5.33 -9.61
C VAL A 66 5.07 -6.79 -9.22
N ILE A 67 6.01 -7.42 -9.93
CA ILE A 67 6.52 -8.76 -9.63
C ILE A 67 8.06 -8.70 -9.69
N TRP A 68 8.72 -8.93 -8.56
CA TRP A 68 10.17 -9.12 -8.48
C TRP A 68 10.50 -10.61 -8.32
N GLN A 69 11.53 -11.09 -9.01
CA GLN A 69 12.05 -12.44 -8.90
C GLN A 69 13.54 -12.45 -8.58
N THR A 70 13.97 -13.40 -7.75
CA THR A 70 15.38 -13.78 -7.56
C THR A 70 15.60 -15.25 -7.96
N GLN A 71 16.84 -15.56 -8.36
CA GLN A 71 17.34 -16.91 -8.66
C GLN A 71 18.70 -17.17 -7.97
N ASP A 72 19.12 -16.25 -7.09
CA ASP A 72 20.44 -16.20 -6.46
C ASP A 72 20.36 -15.95 -4.94
N GLY A 73 19.22 -16.30 -4.32
CA GLY A 73 19.01 -16.17 -2.87
C GLY A 73 18.75 -14.74 -2.42
N GLY A 74 18.12 -13.93 -3.29
CA GLY A 74 17.83 -12.53 -3.04
C GLY A 74 19.02 -11.59 -3.19
N ALA A 75 20.16 -12.08 -3.71
CA ALA A 75 21.35 -11.27 -3.98
C ALA A 75 21.13 -10.27 -5.12
N SER A 76 20.35 -10.65 -6.13
CA SER A 76 19.77 -9.76 -7.13
C SER A 76 18.28 -10.03 -7.33
N TRP A 77 17.54 -8.97 -7.68
CA TRP A 77 16.10 -9.02 -7.95
C TRP A 77 15.82 -8.40 -9.30
N ARG A 78 15.13 -9.15 -10.16
CA ARG A 78 14.74 -8.75 -11.53
C ARG A 78 13.24 -8.52 -11.59
N LEU A 79 12.81 -7.58 -12.42
CA LEU A 79 11.39 -7.32 -12.67
C LEU A 79 10.86 -8.36 -13.69
N SER A 80 9.82 -9.11 -13.32
CA SER A 80 9.11 -9.99 -14.26
C SER A 80 7.98 -9.26 -14.97
N ASP A 81 7.62 -9.72 -16.16
CA ASP A 81 6.47 -9.19 -16.90
C ASP A 81 5.14 -9.65 -16.30
N CYS A 82 4.31 -8.67 -15.94
CA CYS A 82 2.95 -8.87 -15.45
C CYS A 82 1.92 -8.38 -16.48
N PRO A 83 0.86 -9.15 -16.79
CA PRO A 83 -0.18 -8.77 -17.76
C PRO A 83 -1.24 -7.80 -17.18
N VAL A 84 -1.13 -7.39 -15.92
CA VAL A 84 -2.10 -6.54 -15.20
C VAL A 84 -1.39 -5.47 -14.37
N THR A 85 -2.12 -4.41 -14.03
CA THR A 85 -1.64 -3.26 -13.23
C THR A 85 -2.28 -3.15 -11.84
N CYS A 86 -3.13 -4.12 -11.47
CA CYS A 86 -3.83 -4.16 -10.18
C CYS A 86 -2.88 -4.29 -8.97
N GLN A 87 -3.42 -4.15 -7.76
CA GLN A 87 -2.70 -4.54 -6.56
C GLN A 87 -2.65 -6.07 -6.48
N LEU A 88 -1.44 -6.63 -6.45
CA LEU A 88 -1.19 -8.06 -6.25
C LEU A 88 -1.00 -8.27 -4.73
N ASN A 89 -1.90 -9.01 -4.10
CA ASN A 89 -1.96 -9.12 -2.64
C ASN A 89 -1.24 -10.34 -2.09
N SER A 90 -1.19 -11.45 -2.84
CA SER A 90 -0.53 -12.67 -2.37
C SER A 90 0.08 -13.50 -3.49
N VAL A 91 1.21 -14.16 -3.21
CA VAL A 91 1.94 -15.05 -4.12
C VAL A 91 2.18 -16.41 -3.46
N HIS A 92 1.99 -17.49 -4.21
CA HIS A 92 2.22 -18.84 -3.71
C HIS A 92 2.73 -19.76 -4.83
N PHE A 93 3.85 -20.43 -4.58
CA PHE A 93 4.43 -21.46 -5.46
C PHE A 93 4.32 -22.83 -4.79
N VAL A 94 4.06 -23.87 -5.58
CA VAL A 94 4.10 -25.27 -5.11
C VAL A 94 5.40 -25.99 -5.49
N ASP A 95 6.09 -25.49 -6.51
CA ASP A 95 7.46 -25.87 -6.88
C ASP A 95 8.19 -24.69 -7.56
N ARG A 96 9.41 -24.92 -8.06
CA ARG A 96 10.24 -23.91 -8.76
C ARG A 96 9.64 -23.35 -10.05
N THR A 97 8.64 -24.02 -10.61
CA THR A 97 8.07 -23.73 -11.94
C THR A 97 6.65 -23.21 -11.87
N THR A 98 5.83 -23.73 -10.95
CA THR A 98 4.39 -23.52 -10.92
C THR A 98 3.97 -22.71 -9.70
N GLY A 99 3.41 -21.53 -9.97
CA GLY A 99 2.99 -20.58 -8.97
C GLY A 99 1.78 -19.75 -9.40
N TRP A 100 1.15 -19.13 -8.41
CA TRP A 100 -0.04 -18.30 -8.55
C TRP A 100 0.15 -16.97 -7.84
N ILE A 101 -0.52 -15.95 -8.35
CA ILE A 101 -0.65 -14.65 -7.69
C ILE A 101 -2.13 -14.30 -7.65
N ALA A 102 -2.61 -13.83 -6.50
CA ALA A 102 -3.95 -13.32 -6.31
C ALA A 102 -3.93 -11.82 -5.95
N GLY A 103 -4.95 -11.09 -6.40
CA GLY A 103 -5.10 -9.66 -6.16
C GLY A 103 -6.41 -9.12 -6.71
N GLY A 104 -6.46 -7.82 -7.01
CA GLY A 104 -7.64 -7.23 -7.65
C GLY A 104 -7.64 -5.71 -7.80
N TRP A 105 -8.66 -5.21 -8.49
CA TRP A 105 -9.01 -3.80 -8.60
C TRP A 105 -10.16 -3.45 -7.64
N HIS A 106 -10.07 -2.28 -7.02
CA HIS A 106 -11.15 -1.64 -6.29
C HIS A 106 -11.69 -0.48 -7.13
N HIS A 107 -12.93 -0.60 -7.62
CA HIS A 107 -13.47 0.34 -8.61
C HIS A 107 -13.93 1.64 -7.98
N ALA A 108 -13.66 2.77 -8.63
CA ALA A 108 -14.08 4.07 -8.17
C ALA A 108 -15.62 4.21 -8.22
N GLY A 109 -16.21 4.95 -7.28
CA GLY A 109 -17.67 5.19 -7.20
C GLY A 109 -18.52 3.99 -6.77
N SER A 110 -18.08 2.76 -7.00
CA SER A 110 -18.83 1.52 -6.68
C SER A 110 -18.31 0.83 -5.42
N THR A 111 -19.10 -0.06 -4.82
CA THR A 111 -18.63 -1.06 -3.84
C THR A 111 -18.06 -2.32 -4.51
N PHE A 112 -18.23 -2.44 -5.83
CA PHE A 112 -17.74 -3.56 -6.63
C PHE A 112 -16.21 -3.62 -6.66
N THR A 113 -15.68 -4.84 -6.70
CA THR A 113 -14.24 -5.13 -6.83
C THR A 113 -14.08 -6.28 -7.80
N SER A 114 -12.97 -6.35 -8.52
CA SER A 114 -12.69 -7.45 -9.46
C SER A 114 -11.37 -8.11 -9.11
N GLY A 115 -11.41 -9.41 -8.88
CA GLY A 115 -10.25 -10.24 -8.62
C GLY A 115 -9.39 -10.45 -9.85
N VAL A 116 -8.17 -10.92 -9.61
CA VAL A 116 -7.29 -11.52 -10.61
C VAL A 116 -6.61 -12.72 -9.99
N VAL A 117 -6.57 -13.84 -10.72
CA VAL A 117 -5.67 -14.96 -10.45
C VAL A 117 -4.73 -15.10 -11.65
N LEU A 118 -3.45 -14.83 -11.42
CA LEU A 118 -2.38 -15.15 -12.37
C LEU A 118 -1.80 -16.53 -12.05
N LYS A 119 -1.33 -17.23 -13.08
CA LYS A 119 -0.56 -18.47 -12.97
C LYS A 119 0.71 -18.39 -13.82
N THR A 120 1.75 -19.06 -13.36
CA THR A 120 2.96 -19.38 -14.13
C THR A 120 3.22 -20.88 -14.08
N THR A 121 3.90 -21.41 -15.10
CA THR A 121 4.41 -22.79 -15.20
C THR A 121 5.87 -22.84 -15.63
N ASN A 122 6.55 -21.67 -15.67
CA ASN A 122 7.96 -21.51 -16.04
C ASN A 122 8.73 -20.66 -15.02
N GLY A 123 8.35 -20.73 -13.75
CA GLY A 123 9.06 -20.10 -12.64
C GLY A 123 8.91 -18.58 -12.60
N GLY A 124 7.79 -18.03 -13.08
CA GLY A 124 7.53 -16.59 -13.08
C GLY A 124 8.23 -15.79 -14.16
N ILE A 125 8.81 -16.45 -15.17
CA ILE A 125 9.33 -15.82 -16.39
C ILE A 125 8.16 -15.22 -17.20
N THR A 126 7.03 -15.94 -17.29
CA THR A 126 5.78 -15.40 -17.85
C THR A 126 4.59 -15.71 -16.93
N TRP A 127 3.68 -14.75 -16.82
CA TRP A 127 2.42 -14.86 -16.07
C TRP A 127 1.21 -14.74 -16.99
N GLN A 128 0.21 -15.59 -16.79
CA GLN A 128 -1.05 -15.58 -17.54
C GLN A 128 -2.22 -15.50 -16.56
N ARG A 129 -3.26 -14.73 -16.90
CA ARG A 129 -4.52 -14.72 -16.14
C ARG A 129 -5.25 -16.04 -16.39
N VAL A 130 -5.77 -16.67 -15.34
CA VAL A 130 -6.47 -17.96 -15.43
C VAL A 130 -7.92 -17.94 -14.91
N ASP A 131 -8.31 -16.91 -14.16
CA ASP A 131 -9.69 -16.75 -13.70
C ASP A 131 -10.65 -16.26 -14.80
N ASP A 132 -11.94 -16.51 -14.60
CA ASP A 132 -13.05 -16.15 -15.49
C ASP A 132 -13.53 -14.69 -15.35
N GLY A 133 -12.92 -13.89 -14.47
CA GLY A 133 -13.30 -12.51 -14.19
C GLY A 133 -14.52 -12.31 -13.27
N THR A 134 -15.13 -13.38 -12.75
CA THR A 134 -16.29 -13.28 -11.84
C THR A 134 -15.92 -12.93 -10.39
N LEU A 135 -14.70 -13.29 -9.98
CA LEU A 135 -14.22 -13.15 -8.60
C LEU A 135 -14.16 -11.69 -8.12
N PRO A 136 -14.39 -11.43 -6.81
CA PRO A 136 -14.08 -10.16 -6.17
C PRO A 136 -12.57 -10.03 -5.88
N SER A 137 -12.11 -8.85 -5.45
CA SER A 137 -10.70 -8.64 -5.08
C SER A 137 -10.26 -9.61 -3.99
N LEU A 138 -9.18 -10.35 -4.27
CA LEU A 138 -8.61 -11.38 -3.41
C LEU A 138 -7.45 -10.84 -2.57
N ASN A 139 -7.42 -11.20 -1.29
CA ASN A 139 -6.39 -10.80 -0.34
C ASN A 139 -5.31 -11.88 -0.17
N GLN A 140 -5.66 -13.16 -0.20
CA GLN A 140 -4.70 -14.26 -0.01
C GLN A 140 -5.03 -15.46 -0.89
N ILE A 141 -4.00 -16.17 -1.34
CA ILE A 141 -4.09 -17.47 -2.03
C ILE A 141 -3.08 -18.46 -1.45
N ARG A 142 -3.50 -19.71 -1.27
CA ARG A 142 -2.65 -20.84 -0.85
C ARG A 142 -3.06 -22.10 -1.62
N MET A 143 -2.08 -22.73 -2.26
CA MET A 143 -2.28 -23.90 -3.13
C MET A 143 -1.69 -25.14 -2.46
N MET A 144 -2.49 -26.19 -2.28
CA MET A 144 -2.07 -27.44 -1.65
C MET A 144 -1.45 -28.41 -2.66
N SER A 145 -1.76 -28.23 -3.96
CA SER A 145 -1.25 -29.02 -5.07
C SER A 145 -1.35 -28.22 -6.38
N PHE A 146 -1.03 -28.85 -7.53
CA PHE A 146 -1.13 -28.25 -8.85
C PHE A 146 -2.57 -27.91 -9.29
N ASP A 147 -3.55 -28.59 -8.69
CA ASP A 147 -4.98 -28.55 -8.98
C ASP A 147 -5.84 -27.97 -7.84
N GLN A 148 -5.46 -28.17 -6.57
CA GLN A 148 -6.28 -27.82 -5.41
C GLN A 148 -5.69 -26.68 -4.59
N GLY A 149 -6.56 -25.76 -4.19
CA GLY A 149 -6.17 -24.62 -3.35
C GLY A 149 -7.34 -23.75 -2.94
N TRP A 150 -7.03 -22.75 -2.13
CA TRP A 150 -7.99 -21.85 -1.51
C TRP A 150 -7.58 -20.40 -1.74
N ALA A 151 -8.59 -19.53 -1.84
CA ALA A 151 -8.39 -18.09 -1.86
C ALA A 151 -9.45 -17.40 -0.98
N ILE A 152 -9.09 -16.21 -0.47
CA ILE A 152 -9.98 -15.34 0.29
C ILE A 152 -9.91 -13.91 -0.20
N GLY A 153 -10.97 -13.16 0.04
CA GLY A 153 -11.03 -11.73 -0.22
C GLY A 153 -12.30 -11.09 0.30
N HIS A 154 -12.83 -10.15 -0.48
CA HIS A 154 -14.11 -9.52 -0.20
C HIS A 154 -15.29 -10.44 -0.46
N GLY A 155 -16.31 -10.40 0.40
CA GLY A 155 -17.61 -10.97 0.08
C GLY A 155 -18.36 -10.08 -0.91
N SER A 156 -19.19 -10.69 -1.75
CA SER A 156 -20.07 -9.99 -2.70
C SER A 156 -21.47 -10.62 -2.72
N PRO A 157 -22.49 -10.00 -3.35
CA PRO A 157 -23.82 -10.63 -3.48
C PRO A 157 -23.81 -11.99 -4.20
N LEU A 158 -22.85 -12.22 -5.09
CA LEU A 158 -22.64 -13.52 -5.76
C LEU A 158 -21.75 -14.48 -4.93
N HIS A 159 -20.88 -13.92 -4.09
CA HIS A 159 -19.84 -14.63 -3.37
C HIS A 159 -19.87 -14.26 -1.87
N ALA A 160 -21.00 -14.49 -1.22
CA ALA A 160 -21.31 -13.91 0.10
C ALA A 160 -20.22 -14.15 1.15
N SER A 161 -19.71 -15.38 1.23
CA SER A 161 -18.71 -15.76 2.23
C SER A 161 -17.34 -15.11 2.04
N GLY A 162 -16.97 -14.68 0.82
CA GLY A 162 -15.61 -14.23 0.49
C GLY A 162 -14.53 -15.33 0.56
N VAL A 163 -14.93 -16.61 0.53
CA VAL A 163 -14.03 -17.79 0.62
C VAL A 163 -14.23 -18.69 -0.59
N PHE A 164 -13.13 -19.07 -1.24
CA PHE A 164 -13.11 -19.77 -2.52
C PHE A 164 -12.21 -21.00 -2.48
N ARG A 165 -12.58 -22.05 -3.22
CA ARG A 165 -11.78 -23.26 -3.43
C ARG A 165 -11.74 -23.65 -4.91
N THR A 166 -10.55 -23.95 -5.42
CA THR A 166 -10.35 -24.50 -6.78
C THR A 166 -10.04 -26.00 -6.74
N ARG A 167 -10.30 -26.69 -7.85
CA ARG A 167 -9.96 -28.10 -8.10
C ARG A 167 -9.39 -28.34 -9.51
N ASP A 168 -9.04 -27.27 -10.24
CA ASP A 168 -8.49 -27.32 -11.61
C ASP A 168 -7.23 -26.46 -11.78
N GLY A 169 -6.63 -26.05 -10.66
CA GLY A 169 -5.41 -25.26 -10.61
C GLY A 169 -5.65 -23.78 -10.85
N GLY A 170 -6.80 -23.25 -10.42
CA GLY A 170 -7.13 -21.83 -10.37
C GLY A 170 -7.93 -21.29 -11.55
N LYS A 171 -8.48 -22.14 -12.42
CA LYS A 171 -9.32 -21.72 -13.57
C LYS A 171 -10.75 -21.46 -13.14
N THR A 172 -11.32 -22.37 -12.35
CA THR A 172 -12.64 -22.21 -11.72
C THR A 172 -12.54 -22.22 -10.20
N TRP A 173 -13.45 -21.50 -9.56
CA TRP A 173 -13.44 -21.23 -8.13
C TRP A 173 -14.85 -21.40 -7.55
N ILE A 174 -15.03 -22.45 -6.75
CA ILE A 174 -16.28 -22.73 -6.05
C ILE A 174 -16.33 -21.87 -4.80
N THR A 175 -17.39 -21.07 -4.64
CA THR A 175 -17.63 -20.31 -3.41
C THR A 175 -18.04 -21.27 -2.29
N VAL A 176 -17.38 -21.16 -1.14
CA VAL A 176 -17.65 -21.96 0.05
C VAL A 176 -18.87 -21.37 0.78
N GLY A 177 -19.81 -22.21 1.24
CA GLY A 177 -21.06 -21.74 1.82
C GLY A 177 -20.83 -20.94 3.12
N GLY A 178 -21.62 -19.89 3.38
CA GLY A 178 -21.49 -19.11 4.60
C GLY A 178 -22.33 -17.83 4.63
N SER A 179 -22.38 -17.18 5.79
CA SER A 179 -22.96 -15.84 5.95
C SER A 179 -22.07 -14.77 5.34
N THR A 180 -22.65 -13.62 4.99
CA THR A 180 -21.92 -12.54 4.29
C THR A 180 -20.72 -12.05 5.09
N SER A 181 -19.55 -11.98 4.44
CA SER A 181 -18.32 -11.41 5.00
C SER A 181 -17.98 -10.08 4.34
N THR A 182 -17.43 -9.14 5.11
CA THR A 182 -17.03 -7.81 4.62
C THR A 182 -15.68 -7.86 3.91
N SER A 183 -14.69 -8.52 4.51
CA SER A 183 -13.46 -9.00 3.88
C SER A 183 -12.74 -9.97 4.81
N TRP A 184 -12.24 -11.09 4.28
CA TRP A 184 -11.27 -11.93 4.97
C TRP A 184 -9.86 -11.54 4.55
N THR A 185 -9.00 -11.27 5.52
CA THR A 185 -7.64 -10.74 5.33
C THR A 185 -6.57 -11.80 5.51
N ALA A 186 -6.80 -12.80 6.36
CA ALA A 186 -5.84 -13.85 6.70
C ALA A 186 -6.47 -15.25 6.70
N MET A 187 -5.67 -16.25 6.32
CA MET A 187 -6.01 -17.67 6.32
C MET A 187 -4.84 -18.48 6.90
N GLY A 188 -5.12 -19.31 7.91
CA GLY A 188 -4.19 -20.30 8.45
C GLY A 188 -4.73 -21.73 8.25
N PHE A 189 -3.82 -22.71 8.11
CA PHE A 189 -4.18 -24.11 7.83
C PHE A 189 -3.80 -25.06 8.97
N SER A 190 -4.79 -25.78 9.48
CA SER A 190 -4.63 -27.06 10.17
C SER A 190 -5.04 -28.17 9.20
N ARG A 191 -4.49 -29.39 9.27
CA ARG A 191 -4.80 -30.48 8.31
C ARG A 191 -6.30 -30.79 8.26
N SER A 192 -6.97 -30.57 9.38
CA SER A 192 -8.41 -30.79 9.58
C SER A 192 -9.29 -29.56 9.31
N LYS A 193 -8.73 -28.35 9.22
CA LYS A 193 -9.51 -27.10 9.35
C LYS A 193 -8.81 -25.88 8.76
N VAL A 194 -9.53 -25.08 7.98
CA VAL A 194 -9.08 -23.74 7.56
C VAL A 194 -9.55 -22.72 8.59
N ILE A 195 -8.66 -21.88 9.10
CA ILE A 195 -8.94 -20.80 10.06
C ILE A 195 -8.87 -19.46 9.32
N LEU A 196 -9.81 -18.56 9.59
CA LEU A 196 -9.98 -17.29 8.89
C LEU A 196 -9.88 -16.11 9.86
N GLY A 197 -9.11 -15.10 9.48
CA GLY A 197 -9.03 -13.80 10.12
C GLY A 197 -9.54 -12.72 9.18
N GLY A 198 -10.28 -11.75 9.73
CA GLY A 198 -10.86 -10.65 8.97
C GLY A 198 -10.61 -9.29 9.62
N VAL A 199 -11.13 -8.28 8.95
CA VAL A 199 -11.23 -6.92 9.50
C VAL A 199 -12.09 -6.89 10.77
N THR A 200 -11.87 -5.88 11.63
CA THR A 200 -12.64 -5.66 12.88
C THR A 200 -12.70 -6.87 13.82
N GLY A 201 -11.60 -7.63 13.94
CA GLY A 201 -11.48 -8.76 14.86
C GLY A 201 -12.34 -9.99 14.54
N ARG A 202 -13.03 -10.02 13.39
CA ARG A 202 -13.88 -11.14 12.99
C ARG A 202 -13.02 -12.37 12.70
N LEU A 203 -13.28 -13.47 13.40
CA LEU A 203 -12.72 -14.78 13.04
C LEU A 203 -13.78 -15.65 12.36
N GLY A 204 -13.27 -16.66 11.68
CA GLY A 204 -14.07 -17.76 11.17
C GLY A 204 -13.24 -19.01 11.00
N SER A 205 -13.90 -20.05 10.54
CA SER A 205 -13.23 -21.26 10.08
C SER A 205 -14.11 -22.02 9.10
N VAL A 206 -13.47 -22.77 8.22
CA VAL A 206 -14.16 -23.68 7.30
C VAL A 206 -14.10 -25.08 7.88
N GLU A 207 -15.29 -25.61 8.19
CA GLU A 207 -15.49 -27.01 8.56
C GLU A 207 -16.55 -27.57 7.61
N THR A 208 -16.29 -28.72 6.98
CA THR A 208 -17.23 -29.39 6.05
C THR A 208 -17.80 -28.46 4.95
N ASP A 209 -16.93 -27.69 4.28
CA ASP A 209 -17.29 -26.71 3.24
C ASP A 209 -18.29 -25.60 3.65
N LEU A 210 -18.42 -25.34 4.96
CA LEU A 210 -19.22 -24.24 5.51
C LEU A 210 -18.35 -23.31 6.38
N VAL A 211 -18.45 -22.00 6.14
CA VAL A 211 -17.81 -20.95 6.94
C VAL A 211 -18.62 -20.71 8.22
N LYS A 212 -18.07 -21.15 9.35
CA LYS A 212 -18.56 -20.86 10.70
C LYS A 212 -17.84 -19.62 11.24
N THR A 213 -18.57 -18.63 11.74
CA THR A 213 -18.00 -17.35 12.20
C THR A 213 -17.98 -17.26 13.71
N ASN A 214 -16.80 -17.05 14.29
CA ASN A 214 -16.60 -16.88 15.73
C ASN A 214 -16.14 -15.44 15.98
N LEU A 215 -16.76 -14.74 16.94
CA LEU A 215 -16.29 -13.42 17.37
C LEU A 215 -15.25 -13.60 18.48
N LEU A 216 -14.13 -12.89 18.38
CA LEU A 216 -13.25 -12.64 19.53
C LEU A 216 -13.96 -11.73 20.55
N PRO A 217 -13.53 -11.72 21.82
CA PRO A 217 -13.88 -10.63 22.73
C PRO A 217 -13.51 -9.27 22.11
N PRO A 218 -14.25 -8.20 22.41
CA PRO A 218 -14.30 -7.02 21.55
C PRO A 218 -13.01 -6.19 21.55
N ARG A 219 -12.19 -6.38 20.50
CA ARG A 219 -11.23 -5.37 20.01
C ARG A 219 -11.47 -5.15 18.51
N PRO A 220 -11.55 -3.89 18.02
CA PRO A 220 -11.81 -3.59 16.62
C PRO A 220 -10.57 -3.73 15.69
N SER A 221 -9.47 -4.31 16.19
CA SER A 221 -8.24 -4.57 15.44
C SER A 221 -8.47 -5.50 14.24
N SER A 222 -7.97 -5.17 13.04
CA SER A 222 -7.97 -6.11 11.92
C SER A 222 -6.96 -7.24 12.16
N VAL A 223 -7.30 -8.46 11.73
CA VAL A 223 -6.32 -9.56 11.66
C VAL A 223 -5.53 -9.44 10.36
N ASN A 224 -4.20 -9.54 10.42
CA ASN A 224 -3.32 -9.36 9.26
C ASN A 224 -2.68 -10.69 8.80
N GLN A 225 -2.26 -11.57 9.71
CA GLN A 225 -1.87 -12.95 9.39
C GLN A 225 -2.26 -13.93 10.50
N ILE A 226 -2.52 -15.19 10.12
CA ILE A 226 -2.67 -16.35 11.01
C ILE A 226 -1.68 -17.42 10.53
N GLU A 227 -0.89 -17.98 11.44
CA GLU A 227 0.10 -19.03 11.16
C GLU A 227 -0.11 -20.20 12.13
N MET A 228 -0.17 -21.43 11.63
CA MET A 228 -0.45 -22.62 12.45
C MET A 228 0.81 -23.48 12.59
N LEU A 229 1.30 -23.64 13.83
CA LEU A 229 2.48 -24.45 14.15
C LEU A 229 2.17 -25.95 14.07
N SER A 230 0.92 -26.34 14.35
CA SER A 230 0.46 -27.72 14.43
C SER A 230 -1.07 -27.79 14.21
N GLU A 231 -1.68 -28.98 14.38
CA GLU A 231 -3.14 -29.12 14.31
C GLU A 231 -3.89 -28.19 15.28
N THR A 232 -3.31 -27.96 16.46
CA THR A 232 -3.95 -27.28 17.58
C THR A 232 -3.29 -25.94 17.93
N GLU A 233 -1.99 -25.79 17.70
CA GLU A 233 -1.22 -24.62 18.13
C GLU A 233 -0.92 -23.66 16.98
N GLY A 234 -1.06 -22.36 17.24
CA GLY A 234 -0.90 -21.33 16.21
C GLY A 234 -0.89 -19.92 16.77
N TRP A 235 -0.59 -18.96 15.90
CA TRP A 235 -0.43 -17.54 16.22
C TRP A 235 -1.24 -16.67 15.26
N LEU A 236 -1.66 -15.52 15.76
CA LEU A 236 -2.45 -14.54 15.04
C LEU A 236 -1.93 -13.14 15.35
N VAL A 237 -1.73 -12.33 14.32
CA VAL A 237 -1.26 -10.94 14.41
C VAL A 237 -2.21 -9.95 13.75
N GLY A 238 -2.16 -8.69 14.17
CA GLY A 238 -2.98 -7.64 13.57
C GLY A 238 -2.70 -6.22 14.06
N ASP A 239 -3.67 -5.35 13.84
CA ASP A 239 -3.65 -3.94 14.27
C ASP A 239 -3.58 -3.76 15.80
N ASP A 240 -3.05 -2.62 16.25
CA ASP A 240 -3.16 -2.16 17.64
C ASP A 240 -2.67 -3.20 18.67
N GLY A 241 -1.46 -3.71 18.44
CA GLY A 241 -0.78 -4.65 19.33
C GLY A 241 -1.41 -6.05 19.35
N LEU A 242 -2.31 -6.38 18.40
CA LEU A 242 -2.96 -7.68 18.38
C LEU A 242 -1.93 -8.80 18.12
N LEU A 243 -1.69 -9.60 19.16
CA LEU A 243 -0.86 -10.80 19.15
C LEU A 243 -1.52 -11.86 20.04
N LEU A 244 -2.00 -12.94 19.44
CA LEU A 244 -2.71 -14.03 20.11
C LEU A 244 -2.09 -15.39 19.81
N GLN A 245 -2.08 -16.28 20.79
CA GLN A 245 -1.82 -17.71 20.63
C GLN A 245 -3.13 -18.50 20.68
N THR A 246 -3.24 -19.57 19.89
CA THR A 246 -4.21 -20.66 20.12
C THR A 246 -3.48 -21.94 20.48
N ARG A 247 -4.15 -22.80 21.26
CA ARG A 247 -3.78 -24.21 21.50
C ARG A 247 -4.98 -25.15 21.28
N THR A 248 -5.99 -24.68 20.56
CA THR A 248 -7.30 -25.33 20.37
C THR A 248 -7.80 -25.24 18.92
N ALA A 249 -6.87 -25.25 17.94
CA ALA A 249 -7.18 -25.18 16.51
C ALA A 249 -8.05 -23.95 16.15
N GLY A 250 -7.73 -22.81 16.76
CA GLY A 250 -8.44 -21.54 16.58
C GLY A 250 -9.83 -21.46 17.24
N ALA A 251 -10.26 -22.47 18.01
CA ALA A 251 -11.53 -22.43 18.74
C ALA A 251 -11.52 -21.42 19.90
N ALA A 252 -10.37 -21.27 20.57
CA ALA A 252 -10.10 -20.23 21.56
C ALA A 252 -8.71 -19.61 21.35
N TRP A 253 -8.56 -18.35 21.76
CA TRP A 253 -7.35 -17.55 21.61
C TRP A 253 -7.02 -16.81 22.91
N SER A 254 -5.74 -16.74 23.25
CA SER A 254 -5.22 -16.09 24.45
C SER A 254 -4.15 -15.06 24.09
N GLN A 255 -4.16 -13.91 24.76
CA GLN A 255 -3.06 -12.95 24.70
C GLN A 255 -1.82 -13.50 25.41
N LEU A 256 -0.65 -12.97 25.06
CA LEU A 256 0.55 -13.12 25.89
C LEU A 256 0.33 -12.53 27.30
N ALA A 257 1.08 -13.04 28.28
CA ALA A 257 1.08 -12.46 29.61
C ALA A 257 1.63 -11.02 29.59
N SER A 258 1.07 -10.16 30.45
CA SER A 258 1.56 -8.78 30.59
C SER A 258 3.02 -8.76 31.04
N GLY A 259 3.81 -7.83 30.49
CA GLY A 259 5.26 -7.72 30.75
C GLY A 259 6.16 -8.64 29.92
N VAL A 260 5.62 -9.56 29.10
CA VAL A 260 6.42 -10.37 28.14
C VAL A 260 6.97 -9.51 27.00
N LEU A 261 6.26 -8.43 26.65
CA LEU A 261 6.66 -7.46 25.63
C LEU A 261 6.64 -6.03 26.21
N PRO A 262 7.58 -5.15 25.82
CA PRO A 262 7.53 -3.72 26.14
C PRO A 262 6.24 -3.04 25.66
N ASN A 263 5.60 -2.26 26.52
CA ASN A 263 4.27 -1.66 26.28
C ASN A 263 4.19 -0.79 25.00
N VAL A 264 5.30 -0.28 24.47
CA VAL A 264 5.32 0.46 23.19
C VAL A 264 4.83 -0.41 22.01
N PHE A 265 4.99 -1.73 22.09
CA PHE A 265 4.53 -2.69 21.09
C PHE A 265 3.01 -2.89 21.08
N GLU A 266 2.28 -2.38 22.09
CA GLU A 266 0.80 -2.41 22.12
C GLU A 266 0.17 -1.41 21.14
N SER A 267 0.93 -0.43 20.60
CA SER A 267 0.43 0.52 19.59
C SER A 267 0.96 0.27 18.18
N PHE A 268 1.55 -0.89 17.93
CA PHE A 268 2.12 -1.28 16.63
C PHE A 268 1.16 -2.16 15.83
N HIS A 269 1.26 -2.09 14.51
CA HIS A 269 0.46 -2.95 13.62
C HIS A 269 1.34 -4.12 13.18
N TRP A 270 1.03 -5.31 13.65
CA TRP A 270 1.74 -6.53 13.28
C TRP A 270 1.12 -7.10 12.00
N ASN A 271 1.95 -7.27 10.97
CA ASN A 271 1.49 -7.61 9.62
C ASN A 271 1.85 -9.04 9.23
N ALA A 272 3.06 -9.49 9.61
CA ALA A 272 3.64 -10.73 9.14
C ALA A 272 4.09 -11.64 10.29
N ILE A 273 3.88 -12.95 10.11
CA ILE A 273 4.46 -14.04 10.91
C ILE A 273 5.30 -14.91 9.97
N ALA A 274 6.45 -15.37 10.44
CA ALA A 274 7.17 -16.50 9.84
C ALA A 274 7.55 -17.50 10.93
N GLN A 275 7.61 -18.79 10.59
CA GLN A 275 7.97 -19.87 11.51
C GLN A 275 8.91 -20.87 10.82
N VAL A 276 9.94 -21.32 11.52
CA VAL A 276 10.71 -22.53 11.20
C VAL A 276 11.02 -23.25 12.51
N GLY A 277 10.64 -24.52 12.64
CA GLY A 277 10.84 -25.28 13.88
C GLY A 277 10.08 -24.65 15.07
N SER A 278 10.76 -24.47 16.20
CA SER A 278 10.26 -23.70 17.35
C SER A 278 10.50 -22.19 17.23
N THR A 279 11.15 -21.74 16.16
CA THR A 279 11.54 -20.35 15.96
C THR A 279 10.44 -19.58 15.23
N ILE A 280 10.06 -18.42 15.78
CA ILE A 280 8.98 -17.56 15.26
C ILE A 280 9.51 -16.13 15.14
N TRP A 281 9.18 -15.47 14.02
CA TRP A 281 9.46 -14.06 13.78
C TRP A 281 8.16 -13.31 13.48
N ILE A 282 7.98 -12.13 14.05
CA ILE A 282 6.81 -11.26 13.84
C ILE A 282 7.28 -9.86 13.44
N ALA A 283 6.71 -9.31 12.36
CA ALA A 283 7.12 -8.03 11.76
C ALA A 283 5.90 -7.17 11.36
N GLY A 284 6.10 -5.87 11.17
CA GLY A 284 4.99 -4.97 10.83
C GLY A 284 5.35 -3.49 10.64
N ASN A 285 4.54 -2.62 11.22
CA ASN A 285 4.71 -1.16 11.26
C ASN A 285 4.93 -0.70 12.72
N PRO A 286 6.10 -0.11 13.05
CA PRO A 286 7.25 0.19 12.18
C PRO A 286 8.00 -1.08 11.73
N GLY A 287 8.72 -1.00 10.60
CA GLY A 287 9.57 -2.09 10.13
C GLY A 287 10.92 -2.18 10.85
N SER A 288 11.24 -1.26 11.77
CA SER A 288 12.53 -1.14 12.45
C SER A 288 12.84 -2.29 13.41
N VAL A 289 11.81 -2.99 13.89
CA VAL A 289 11.91 -4.09 14.84
C VAL A 289 11.13 -5.31 14.34
N ILE A 290 11.71 -6.48 14.58
CA ILE A 290 11.09 -7.80 14.39
C ILE A 290 11.16 -8.51 15.73
N LEU A 291 10.03 -8.99 16.24
CA LEU A 291 10.01 -9.80 17.46
C LEU A 291 10.41 -11.23 17.09
N LYS A 292 11.44 -11.76 17.75
CA LYS A 292 11.87 -13.16 17.59
C LYS A 292 11.62 -13.94 18.88
N SER A 293 11.00 -15.11 18.76
CA SER A 293 11.07 -16.20 19.72
C SER A 293 11.87 -17.37 19.13
N SER A 294 12.54 -18.15 19.98
CA SER A 294 13.18 -19.43 19.60
C SER A 294 12.57 -20.64 20.33
N ASP A 295 11.55 -20.40 21.16
CA ASP A 295 10.97 -21.31 22.15
C ASP A 295 9.44 -21.43 22.01
N ALA A 296 8.95 -21.42 20.77
CA ALA A 296 7.54 -21.48 20.40
C ALA A 296 6.67 -20.37 21.03
N GLY A 297 7.27 -19.20 21.28
CA GLY A 297 6.65 -17.98 21.79
C GLY A 297 6.56 -17.87 23.30
N ALA A 298 7.33 -18.66 24.05
CA ALA A 298 7.42 -18.55 25.51
C ALA A 298 8.23 -17.32 25.97
N SER A 299 9.27 -16.95 25.22
CA SER A 299 10.01 -15.69 25.37
C SER A 299 10.22 -15.00 24.02
N TRP A 300 10.37 -13.67 24.06
CA TRP A 300 10.48 -12.82 22.87
C TRP A 300 11.61 -11.80 23.03
N GLN A 301 12.32 -11.53 21.94
CA GLN A 301 13.43 -10.58 21.87
C GLN A 301 13.28 -9.68 20.64
N PRO A 302 13.44 -8.35 20.75
CA PRO A 302 13.45 -7.46 19.60
C PRO A 302 14.76 -7.59 18.81
N MET A 303 14.65 -7.79 17.50
CA MET A 303 15.75 -7.77 16.55
C MET A 303 15.59 -6.55 15.63
N TYR A 304 16.67 -5.81 15.34
CA TYR A 304 16.57 -4.52 14.64
C TYR A 304 16.98 -4.62 13.17
N THR A 305 16.15 -4.07 12.29
CA THR A 305 16.29 -4.22 10.82
C THR A 305 17.12 -3.12 10.16
N GLN A 306 17.42 -2.04 10.89
CA GLN A 306 17.98 -0.79 10.38
C GLN A 306 17.10 -0.09 9.29
N SER A 307 15.83 -0.47 9.16
CA SER A 307 14.86 0.10 8.20
C SER A 307 13.54 0.41 8.89
N THR A 308 13.21 1.69 9.08
CA THR A 308 11.95 2.10 9.72
C THR A 308 10.70 1.82 8.87
N ILE A 309 10.86 1.74 7.55
CA ILE A 309 9.78 1.54 6.56
C ILE A 309 9.01 0.24 6.84
N PRO A 310 7.66 0.25 6.89
CA PRO A 310 6.85 -0.91 7.28
C PRO A 310 7.10 -2.17 6.47
N ILE A 311 7.16 -3.31 7.18
CA ILE A 311 7.16 -4.66 6.63
C ILE A 311 5.71 -5.12 6.48
N ARG A 312 5.36 -5.72 5.35
CA ARG A 312 4.03 -6.24 5.01
C ARG A 312 3.98 -7.76 5.06
N ALA A 313 5.01 -8.43 4.52
CA ALA A 313 5.15 -9.88 4.55
C ALA A 313 6.59 -10.30 4.83
N MET A 314 6.75 -11.53 5.34
CA MET A 314 8.04 -12.10 5.72
C MET A 314 8.00 -13.62 5.55
N THR A 315 9.13 -14.22 5.16
CA THR A 315 9.28 -15.67 5.03
C THR A 315 10.69 -16.08 5.48
N PHE A 316 10.81 -17.27 6.05
CA PHE A 316 12.08 -17.92 6.37
C PHE A 316 12.14 -19.26 5.65
N VAL A 317 13.23 -19.49 4.91
CA VAL A 317 13.46 -20.73 4.15
C VAL A 317 14.01 -21.82 5.08
N ASP A 318 14.76 -21.40 6.09
CA ASP A 318 15.26 -22.20 7.20
C ASP A 318 15.55 -21.29 8.40
N GLU A 319 16.04 -21.83 9.52
CA GLU A 319 16.25 -21.05 10.74
C GLU A 319 17.31 -19.94 10.62
N GLN A 320 18.07 -19.88 9.52
CA GLN A 320 19.08 -18.85 9.27
C GLN A 320 18.70 -17.90 8.13
N LEU A 321 18.17 -18.41 7.01
CA LEU A 321 17.87 -17.61 5.82
C LEU A 321 16.40 -17.11 5.81
N GLY A 322 16.22 -15.79 5.85
CA GLY A 322 14.89 -15.17 5.80
C GLY A 322 14.85 -13.84 5.04
N PHE A 323 13.66 -13.50 4.57
CA PHE A 323 13.38 -12.33 3.74
C PHE A 323 12.13 -11.62 4.23
N ALA A 324 12.15 -10.28 4.22
CA ALA A 324 11.01 -9.45 4.57
C ALA A 324 10.80 -8.36 3.52
N VAL A 325 9.54 -8.10 3.14
CA VAL A 325 9.17 -7.14 2.10
C VAL A 325 8.12 -6.16 2.60
N GLY A 326 8.04 -4.98 1.97
CA GLY A 326 7.07 -3.98 2.39
C GLY A 326 7.04 -2.72 1.53
N ASP A 327 6.72 -1.60 2.18
CA ASP A 327 6.52 -0.30 1.51
C ASP A 327 7.80 0.27 0.88
N LEU A 328 7.64 1.23 -0.04
CA LEU A 328 8.74 1.86 -0.80
C LEU A 328 9.67 0.84 -1.51
N GLY A 329 9.10 -0.26 -1.98
CA GLY A 329 9.81 -1.36 -2.65
C GLY A 329 10.87 -2.04 -1.79
N ARG A 330 10.73 -2.00 -0.45
CA ARG A 330 11.70 -2.57 0.50
C ARG A 330 11.76 -4.10 0.35
N ILE A 331 12.98 -4.62 0.19
CA ILE A 331 13.32 -6.03 0.41
C ILE A 331 14.51 -6.08 1.36
N LEU A 332 14.32 -6.75 2.49
CA LEU A 332 15.33 -7.09 3.48
C LEU A 332 15.67 -8.58 3.39
N ALA A 333 16.93 -8.93 3.66
CA ALA A 333 17.37 -10.31 3.85
C ALA A 333 18.17 -10.47 5.14
N SER A 334 18.07 -11.65 5.76
CA SER A 334 18.89 -12.11 6.88
C SER A 334 19.47 -13.48 6.56
N SER A 335 20.68 -13.74 7.03
CA SER A 335 21.39 -15.03 6.88
C SER A 335 21.87 -15.60 8.22
N ASP A 336 21.37 -15.07 9.33
CA ASP A 336 21.74 -15.41 10.71
C ASP A 336 20.51 -15.62 11.62
N GLY A 337 19.36 -15.91 11.03
CA GLY A 337 18.11 -16.19 11.74
C GLY A 337 17.43 -14.93 12.23
N GLY A 338 17.53 -13.84 11.48
CA GLY A 338 16.90 -12.56 11.77
C GLY A 338 17.61 -11.73 12.85
N ARG A 339 18.86 -12.05 13.22
CA ARG A 339 19.65 -11.28 14.21
C ARG A 339 20.18 -9.99 13.56
N THR A 340 20.62 -10.07 12.31
CA THR A 340 20.94 -8.92 11.46
C THR A 340 20.19 -8.99 10.14
N TRP A 341 19.91 -7.82 9.57
CA TRP A 341 19.21 -7.66 8.30
C TRP A 341 19.96 -6.71 7.39
N ARG A 342 19.87 -6.93 6.08
CA ARG A 342 20.45 -6.08 5.03
C ARG A 342 19.35 -5.69 4.05
N THR A 343 19.31 -4.41 3.66
CA THR A 343 18.46 -3.98 2.53
C THR A 343 19.09 -4.50 1.24
N MET A 344 18.44 -5.48 0.61
CA MET A 344 18.80 -6.00 -0.71
C MET A 344 18.20 -5.14 -1.84
N ARG A 345 17.05 -4.51 -1.57
CA ARG A 345 16.35 -3.65 -2.53
C ARG A 345 15.55 -2.56 -1.82
N SER A 346 15.47 -1.38 -2.41
CA SER A 346 14.55 -0.31 -2.02
C SER A 346 14.32 0.66 -3.18
N GLY A 347 13.13 1.24 -3.27
CA GLY A 347 12.88 2.45 -4.06
C GLY A 347 13.18 3.73 -3.28
N ALA A 348 12.88 3.77 -1.98
CA ALA A 348 13.26 4.89 -1.10
C ALA A 348 13.38 4.53 0.39
N ASN A 349 14.18 5.33 1.10
CA ASN A 349 14.43 5.24 2.55
C ASN A 349 13.55 6.18 3.41
N ARG A 350 12.78 7.08 2.79
CA ARG A 350 11.81 7.98 3.44
C ARG A 350 10.81 8.52 2.43
N LEU A 351 9.75 9.18 2.90
CA LEU A 351 8.92 10.03 2.06
C LEU A 351 9.59 11.40 1.84
N ALA A 352 9.52 11.92 0.61
CA ALA A 352 9.76 13.35 0.39
C ALA A 352 8.58 14.18 0.93
N LEU A 353 7.36 13.66 0.75
CA LEU A 353 6.11 14.30 1.13
C LEU A 353 5.21 13.32 1.88
N SER A 354 4.77 13.68 3.09
CA SER A 354 3.66 13.00 3.77
C SER A 354 2.46 13.93 3.80
N ILE A 355 1.33 13.50 3.27
CA ILE A 355 0.05 14.20 3.38
C ILE A 355 -0.73 13.59 4.54
N LEU A 356 -1.19 14.43 5.47
CA LEU A 356 -2.02 14.06 6.60
C LEU A 356 -3.42 14.68 6.41
N CYS A 357 -4.43 13.83 6.38
CA CYS A 357 -5.84 14.18 6.26
C CYS A 357 -6.60 13.70 7.50
N GLU A 358 -7.62 14.41 7.95
CA GLU A 358 -8.47 13.94 9.06
C GLU A 358 -9.28 12.72 8.61
N ASN A 359 -9.81 12.75 7.38
CA ASN A 359 -10.60 11.67 6.77
C ASN A 359 -10.31 11.45 5.28
N GLU A 360 -10.75 10.30 4.75
CA GLU A 360 -10.50 9.88 3.35
C GLU A 360 -11.11 10.80 2.28
N LYS A 361 -12.12 11.61 2.61
CA LYS A 361 -12.77 12.55 1.66
C LYS A 361 -11.94 13.83 1.42
N GLN A 362 -10.87 14.05 2.21
CA GLN A 362 -10.00 15.24 2.15
C GLN A 362 -8.70 15.02 1.36
N VAL A 363 -8.48 13.84 0.76
CA VAL A 363 -7.23 13.51 0.06
C VAL A 363 -7.06 14.36 -1.22
N PRO A 364 -6.00 15.18 -1.34
CA PRO A 364 -5.78 16.06 -2.50
C PRO A 364 -5.11 15.28 -3.64
N PHE A 365 -5.91 14.55 -4.42
CA PHE A 365 -5.42 13.70 -5.52
C PHE A 365 -4.68 14.50 -6.60
N GLU A 366 -5.02 15.78 -6.78
CA GLU A 366 -4.37 16.71 -7.70
C GLU A 366 -2.94 17.03 -7.25
N LEU A 367 -2.71 17.23 -5.94
CA LEU A 367 -1.38 17.47 -5.38
C LEU A 367 -0.50 16.23 -5.51
N LEU A 368 -1.07 15.04 -5.23
CA LEU A 368 -0.36 13.77 -5.39
C LEU A 368 0.09 13.58 -6.84
N ALA A 369 -0.82 13.79 -7.80
CA ALA A 369 -0.51 13.71 -9.22
C ALA A 369 0.56 14.75 -9.63
N GLU A 370 0.46 16.00 -9.20
CA GLU A 370 1.45 17.04 -9.54
C GLU A 370 2.85 16.69 -9.00
N GLN A 371 2.98 16.34 -7.71
CA GLN A 371 4.29 16.09 -7.10
C GLN A 371 4.91 14.77 -7.58
N ALA A 372 4.10 13.75 -7.84
CA ALA A 372 4.58 12.48 -8.39
C ALA A 372 4.97 12.58 -9.87
N ALA A 373 4.13 13.19 -10.72
CA ALA A 373 4.35 13.24 -12.17
C ALA A 373 5.36 14.33 -12.59
N ASN A 374 5.22 15.57 -12.08
CA ASN A 374 6.04 16.70 -12.54
C ASN A 374 7.40 16.82 -11.82
N ARG A 375 7.55 16.18 -10.64
CA ARG A 375 8.76 16.30 -9.81
C ARG A 375 9.35 14.97 -9.33
N GLY A 376 8.66 13.84 -9.54
CA GLY A 376 9.14 12.52 -9.12
C GLY A 376 9.19 12.33 -7.60
N TYR A 377 8.52 13.17 -6.81
CA TYR A 377 8.59 13.10 -5.35
C TYR A 377 7.77 11.94 -4.79
N ILE A 378 8.46 11.02 -4.11
CA ILE A 378 7.87 9.88 -3.43
C ILE A 378 7.01 10.39 -2.27
N SER A 379 5.69 10.29 -2.46
CA SER A 379 4.66 10.90 -1.65
C SER A 379 3.77 9.84 -1.01
N GLY A 380 3.40 10.00 0.26
CA GLY A 380 2.52 9.09 0.99
C GLY A 380 1.33 9.81 1.61
N VAL A 381 0.19 9.14 1.71
CA VAL A 381 -1.05 9.66 2.32
C VAL A 381 -1.31 8.95 3.64
N THR A 382 -1.79 9.70 4.62
CA THR A 382 -2.07 9.23 5.98
C THR A 382 -3.38 9.83 6.46
N VAL A 383 -4.30 8.98 6.93
CA VAL A 383 -5.63 9.40 7.41
C VAL A 383 -5.74 9.11 8.91
N LEU A 384 -6.36 10.02 9.68
CA LEU A 384 -6.42 9.88 11.15
C LEU A 384 -7.34 8.73 11.61
N GLY A 385 -8.56 8.61 11.08
CA GLY A 385 -9.54 7.63 11.54
C GLY A 385 -10.68 7.30 10.56
N MET A 386 -11.70 6.57 11.02
CA MET A 386 -12.93 6.34 10.25
C MET A 386 -13.82 7.60 10.25
N SER A 387 -14.47 7.89 9.11
CA SER A 387 -15.61 8.81 9.01
C SER A 387 -16.92 8.02 8.90
N GLU A 388 -18.06 8.69 9.05
CA GLU A 388 -19.35 8.06 9.38
C GLU A 388 -19.82 6.97 8.40
N ASP A 389 -19.67 7.20 7.10
CA ASP A 389 -20.21 6.33 6.04
C ASP A 389 -19.28 5.17 5.63
N ILE A 390 -18.08 5.10 6.21
CA ILE A 390 -16.92 4.43 5.58
C ILE A 390 -16.92 2.93 5.85
N SER A 391 -17.41 2.17 4.87
CA SER A 391 -17.20 0.71 4.80
C SER A 391 -15.76 0.35 4.42
N ILE A 392 -15.30 -0.85 4.80
CA ILE A 392 -13.92 -1.33 4.55
C ILE A 392 -13.49 -1.24 3.07
N THR A 393 -14.42 -1.45 2.13
CA THR A 393 -14.13 -1.32 0.69
C THR A 393 -13.79 0.11 0.27
N GLN A 394 -14.13 1.12 1.08
CA GLN A 394 -13.72 2.50 0.84
C GLN A 394 -12.24 2.72 1.13
N SER A 395 -11.69 2.26 2.26
CA SER A 395 -10.25 2.40 2.55
C SER A 395 -9.39 1.72 1.47
N SER A 396 -9.82 0.57 0.94
CA SER A 396 -9.14 -0.08 -0.20
C SER A 396 -9.28 0.69 -1.52
N ARG A 397 -10.42 1.37 -1.77
CA ARG A 397 -10.60 2.28 -2.91
C ARG A 397 -9.74 3.54 -2.77
N THR A 398 -9.67 4.14 -1.59
CA THR A 398 -8.85 5.32 -1.30
C THR A 398 -7.36 4.99 -1.42
N ARG A 399 -6.90 3.85 -0.89
CA ARG A 399 -5.55 3.31 -1.17
C ARG A 399 -5.31 3.19 -2.67
N SER A 400 -6.23 2.54 -3.39
CA SER A 400 -6.10 2.33 -4.83
C SER A 400 -5.97 3.66 -5.57
N ALA A 401 -6.84 4.64 -5.27
CA ALA A 401 -6.80 5.97 -5.87
C ALA A 401 -5.46 6.67 -5.60
N VAL A 402 -4.97 6.67 -4.35
CA VAL A 402 -3.66 7.26 -3.99
C VAL A 402 -2.51 6.64 -4.78
N VAL A 403 -2.47 5.31 -4.91
CA VAL A 403 -1.42 4.59 -5.65
C VAL A 403 -1.47 4.90 -7.15
N HIS A 404 -2.67 5.00 -7.74
CA HIS A 404 -2.82 5.37 -9.15
C HIS A 404 -2.56 6.86 -9.41
N SER A 405 -2.81 7.75 -8.45
CA SER A 405 -2.38 9.17 -8.48
C SER A 405 -0.86 9.35 -8.26
N GLY A 406 -0.07 8.27 -8.28
CA GLY A 406 1.39 8.33 -8.15
C GLY A 406 1.92 8.28 -6.72
N GLY A 407 1.06 8.12 -5.72
CA GLY A 407 1.46 7.88 -4.34
C GLY A 407 2.21 6.55 -4.16
N ALA A 408 3.13 6.51 -3.20
CA ALA A 408 3.92 5.33 -2.85
C ALA A 408 3.38 4.61 -1.59
N SER A 409 2.54 5.27 -0.78
CA SER A 409 1.85 4.63 0.35
C SER A 409 0.53 5.31 0.71
N PHE A 410 -0.37 4.52 1.29
CA PHE A 410 -1.58 4.98 1.98
C PHE A 410 -1.66 4.28 3.34
N ASN A 411 -1.83 5.06 4.39
CA ASN A 411 -1.85 4.62 5.79
C ASN A 411 -3.08 5.18 6.51
N LYS A 412 -3.49 4.49 7.57
CA LYS A 412 -4.57 4.89 8.47
C LYS A 412 -4.05 4.76 9.90
N LEU A 413 -4.13 5.82 10.70
CA LEU A 413 -3.51 5.84 12.03
C LEU A 413 -4.37 5.20 13.12
N SER A 414 -5.70 5.29 13.02
CA SER A 414 -6.63 4.68 13.98
C SER A 414 -7.75 3.92 13.26
N GLN A 415 -8.16 2.78 13.81
CA GLN A 415 -9.42 2.13 13.44
C GLN A 415 -10.63 2.76 14.16
N GLU A 416 -10.40 3.62 15.17
CA GLU A 416 -11.47 4.39 15.83
C GLU A 416 -12.12 5.40 14.86
N ARG A 417 -13.39 5.72 15.12
CA ARG A 417 -14.13 6.78 14.42
C ARG A 417 -13.71 8.14 14.97
N ILE A 418 -13.22 9.01 14.10
CA ILE A 418 -12.76 10.37 14.42
C ILE A 418 -13.59 11.32 13.57
N GLU A 419 -14.67 11.84 14.17
CA GLU A 419 -15.64 12.72 13.51
C GLU A 419 -15.06 14.11 13.28
N ALA A 420 -14.46 14.68 14.35
CA ALA A 420 -13.66 15.90 14.33
C ALA A 420 -12.59 15.81 15.43
N VAL A 421 -11.44 16.47 15.23
CA VAL A 421 -10.38 16.52 16.26
C VAL A 421 -10.82 17.33 17.48
N ASP A 422 -11.67 18.33 17.25
CA ASP A 422 -12.12 19.34 18.22
C ASP A 422 -12.89 18.74 19.41
N GLY A 423 -13.53 17.58 19.21
CA GLY A 423 -14.31 16.87 20.23
C GLY A 423 -13.54 15.76 20.98
N LEU A 424 -12.25 15.54 20.69
CA LEU A 424 -11.51 14.43 21.29
C LEU A 424 -11.23 14.65 22.78
N ASN A 425 -11.59 13.64 23.58
CA ASN A 425 -11.21 13.57 25.00
C ASN A 425 -9.66 13.52 25.17
N PRO A 426 -9.12 13.86 26.36
CA PRO A 426 -7.68 13.93 26.58
C PRO A 426 -6.90 12.64 26.28
N GLU A 427 -7.50 11.46 26.51
CA GLU A 427 -6.86 10.15 26.30
C GLU A 427 -6.78 9.83 24.80
N SER A 428 -7.90 9.93 24.07
CA SER A 428 -7.93 9.77 22.61
C SER A 428 -7.04 10.79 21.91
N ARG A 429 -6.97 12.04 22.40
CA ARG A 429 -6.04 13.06 21.90
C ARG A 429 -4.58 12.66 22.14
N ALA A 430 -4.24 12.15 23.32
CA ALA A 430 -2.87 11.67 23.62
C ALA A 430 -2.47 10.48 22.74
N LYS A 431 -3.37 9.49 22.55
CA LYS A 431 -3.19 8.35 21.63
C LYS A 431 -2.96 8.82 20.19
N LEU A 432 -3.72 9.81 19.71
CA LEU A 432 -3.58 10.33 18.35
C LEU A 432 -2.26 11.07 18.14
N ILE A 433 -1.83 11.88 19.12
CA ILE A 433 -0.49 12.51 19.12
C ILE A 433 0.60 11.43 19.07
N GLN A 434 0.49 10.36 19.86
CA GLN A 434 1.43 9.24 19.84
C GLN A 434 1.49 8.55 18.47
N ARG A 435 0.33 8.23 17.87
CA ARG A 435 0.24 7.60 16.53
C ARG A 435 0.86 8.48 15.43
N ILE A 436 0.62 9.79 15.44
CA ILE A 436 1.24 10.74 14.49
C ILE A 436 2.76 10.85 14.75
N THR A 437 3.18 10.91 16.01
CA THR A 437 4.61 10.94 16.40
C THR A 437 5.33 9.69 15.88
N GLN A 438 4.74 8.50 16.07
CA GLN A 438 5.27 7.24 15.57
C GLN A 438 5.31 7.21 14.03
N HIS A 439 4.26 7.69 13.35
CA HIS A 439 4.24 7.83 11.89
C HIS A 439 5.40 8.69 11.34
N ILE A 440 5.71 9.81 11.99
CA ILE A 440 6.85 10.67 11.60
C ILE A 440 8.18 9.91 11.79
N HIS A 441 8.36 9.17 12.89
CA HIS A 441 9.55 8.34 13.11
C HIS A 441 9.67 7.19 12.08
N THR A 442 8.56 6.57 11.69
CA THR A 442 8.48 5.47 10.70
C THR A 442 8.85 5.95 9.30
N TRP A 443 8.17 6.98 8.81
CA TRP A 443 8.24 7.40 7.40
C TRP A 443 9.25 8.50 7.10
N ARG A 444 9.74 9.18 8.16
CA ARG A 444 10.78 10.22 8.12
C ARG A 444 10.55 11.29 7.04
N PRO A 445 9.35 11.89 6.96
CA PRO A 445 9.02 12.85 5.91
C PRO A 445 9.88 14.10 6.00
N GLU A 446 10.37 14.59 4.85
CA GLU A 446 11.00 15.91 4.78
C GLU A 446 9.96 17.02 4.87
N VAL A 447 8.83 16.85 4.20
CA VAL A 447 7.73 17.79 4.15
C VAL A 447 6.43 17.12 4.63
N LEU A 448 5.71 17.78 5.53
CA LEU A 448 4.36 17.40 5.94
C LEU A 448 3.34 18.38 5.34
N VAL A 449 2.28 17.86 4.75
CA VAL A 449 1.13 18.65 4.24
C VAL A 449 -0.12 18.27 5.01
N LEU A 450 -0.81 19.26 5.55
CA LEU A 450 -2.08 19.12 6.26
C LEU A 450 -3.20 19.54 5.30
N ALA A 451 -3.99 18.55 4.86
CA ALA A 451 -4.98 18.72 3.80
C ALA A 451 -6.41 18.54 4.32
N GLY A 452 -7.31 19.40 3.85
CA GLY A 452 -8.67 19.56 4.33
C GLY A 452 -9.08 21.04 4.31
N ALA A 453 -10.29 21.34 3.85
CA ALA A 453 -10.80 22.72 3.76
C ALA A 453 -11.04 23.41 5.12
N SER A 454 -10.99 22.64 6.21
CA SER A 454 -11.18 23.09 7.59
C SER A 454 -10.25 22.32 8.53
N ALA A 455 -8.95 22.26 8.21
CA ALA A 455 -7.93 21.83 9.17
C ALA A 455 -8.04 22.71 10.42
N SER A 456 -8.63 22.18 11.50
CA SER A 456 -9.04 23.00 12.64
C SER A 456 -7.83 23.51 13.41
N LYS A 457 -8.00 24.57 14.21
CA LYS A 457 -6.92 25.05 15.09
C LYS A 457 -6.49 23.96 16.06
N GLU A 458 -7.40 23.05 16.40
CA GLU A 458 -7.19 21.92 17.30
C GLU A 458 -6.43 20.78 16.60
N PHE A 459 -6.69 20.51 15.32
CA PHE A 459 -5.89 19.61 14.48
C PHE A 459 -4.47 20.16 14.26
N LEU A 460 -4.32 21.43 13.89
CA LEU A 460 -3.00 22.07 13.73
C LEU A 460 -2.16 21.93 15.02
N LYS A 461 -2.70 22.34 16.18
CA LYS A 461 -2.05 22.17 17.50
C LYS A 461 -1.70 20.72 17.83
N LEU A 462 -2.52 19.76 17.42
CA LEU A 462 -2.29 18.33 17.67
C LEU A 462 -1.09 17.83 16.85
N VAL A 463 -0.99 18.25 15.59
CA VAL A 463 0.13 17.91 14.71
C VAL A 463 1.42 18.64 15.13
N GLU A 464 1.34 19.93 15.50
CA GLU A 464 2.45 20.70 16.06
C GLU A 464 3.11 19.96 17.23
N VAL A 465 2.33 19.59 18.26
CA VAL A 465 2.82 18.83 19.42
C VAL A 465 3.38 17.45 19.03
N ALA A 466 2.87 16.81 17.98
CA ALA A 466 3.42 15.55 17.47
C ALA A 466 4.76 15.73 16.73
N ILE A 467 4.97 16.87 16.07
CA ILE A 467 6.23 17.22 15.39
C ILE A 467 7.30 17.62 16.41
N GLU A 468 6.95 18.43 17.42
CA GLU A 468 7.84 18.74 18.54
C GLU A 468 8.33 17.46 19.24
N ARG A 469 7.39 16.54 19.52
CA ARG A 469 7.69 15.22 20.08
C ARG A 469 8.54 14.36 19.14
N ALA A 470 8.36 14.46 17.82
CA ALA A 470 9.16 13.70 16.86
C ALA A 470 10.59 14.23 16.72
N ALA A 471 10.81 15.53 16.92
CA ALA A 471 12.13 16.15 16.90
C ALA A 471 12.99 15.89 18.16
N LEU A 472 12.42 15.22 19.17
CA LEU A 472 13.09 14.85 20.43
C LEU A 472 13.29 13.34 20.52
N GLU A 473 14.39 12.90 21.13
CA GLU A 473 14.63 11.48 21.41
C GLU A 473 13.67 10.96 22.48
N GLN A 474 13.00 9.83 22.18
CA GLN A 474 12.04 9.21 23.09
C GLN A 474 12.52 7.81 23.49
N PRO A 475 12.93 7.58 24.76
CA PRO A 475 13.42 6.28 25.22
C PRO A 475 12.44 5.12 24.96
N THR A 476 11.13 5.37 25.01
CA THR A 476 10.09 4.40 24.67
C THR A 476 10.11 3.98 23.20
N LEU A 477 10.39 4.89 22.27
CA LEU A 477 10.47 4.60 20.83
C LEU A 477 11.84 4.03 20.43
N GLN A 478 12.92 4.38 21.15
CA GLN A 478 14.25 3.80 20.96
C GLN A 478 14.26 2.27 21.17
N VAL A 479 13.44 1.73 22.08
CA VAL A 479 13.22 0.27 22.27
C VAL A 479 12.64 -0.41 21.02
N ALA A 480 12.06 0.35 20.09
CA ALA A 480 11.60 -0.14 18.79
C ALA A 480 12.58 0.15 17.63
N GLY A 481 13.78 0.66 17.91
CA GLY A 481 14.72 1.13 16.87
C GLY A 481 14.25 2.41 16.15
N LEU A 482 13.33 3.17 16.75
CA LEU A 482 12.88 4.47 16.24
C LEU A 482 13.66 5.59 16.95
N HIS A 483 14.47 6.31 16.17
CA HIS A 483 15.20 7.51 16.59
C HIS A 483 14.54 8.77 16.04
N SER A 484 14.77 9.90 16.72
CA SER A 484 14.13 11.20 16.43
C SER A 484 14.24 11.63 14.97
N TRP A 485 13.25 12.41 14.54
CA TRP A 485 13.17 12.95 13.18
C TRP A 485 12.56 14.35 13.16
N ARG A 486 13.34 15.33 12.69
CA ARG A 486 12.85 16.69 12.44
C ARG A 486 12.26 16.78 11.03
N VAL A 487 10.98 17.12 10.95
CA VAL A 487 10.33 17.55 9.69
C VAL A 487 10.90 18.91 9.28
N ASN A 488 11.26 19.09 8.01
CA ASN A 488 11.91 20.33 7.54
C ASN A 488 10.90 21.45 7.22
N LYS A 489 9.69 21.10 6.77
CA LYS A 489 8.63 22.05 6.40
C LYS A 489 7.25 21.47 6.70
N VAL A 490 6.36 22.31 7.23
CA VAL A 490 4.95 21.96 7.46
C VAL A 490 4.08 22.94 6.70
N TYR A 491 3.22 22.41 5.85
CA TYR A 491 2.28 23.18 5.04
C TYR A 491 0.86 22.85 5.45
N HIS A 492 -0.02 23.85 5.56
CA HIS A 492 -1.46 23.60 5.71
C HIS A 492 -2.25 24.24 4.56
N GLN A 493 -3.34 23.58 4.17
CA GLN A 493 -4.26 24.11 3.17
C GLN A 493 -4.96 25.37 3.71
N LYS A 494 -5.13 26.39 2.85
CA LYS A 494 -5.77 27.67 3.19
C LYS A 494 -6.98 27.93 2.27
N PRO A 495 -8.16 28.32 2.79
CA PRO A 495 -9.32 28.68 1.95
C PRO A 495 -9.00 29.85 1.00
N LYS A 496 -9.49 29.77 -0.24
CA LYS A 496 -9.25 30.77 -1.29
C LYS A 496 -10.21 31.95 -1.15
N ALA A 497 -9.68 33.17 -1.15
CA ALA A 497 -10.50 34.38 -1.24
C ALA A 497 -10.89 34.64 -2.70
N GLY A 498 -12.19 34.73 -2.97
CA GLY A 498 -12.74 34.88 -4.33
C GLY A 498 -12.90 33.54 -5.05
N SER A 499 -14.13 33.25 -5.50
CA SER A 499 -14.48 32.06 -6.27
C SER A 499 -14.78 32.41 -7.73
N ILE A 500 -14.39 31.52 -8.64
CA ILE A 500 -14.91 31.43 -10.01
C ILE A 500 -15.41 30.01 -10.20
N SER A 501 -16.59 29.86 -10.80
CA SER A 501 -17.29 28.59 -10.92
C SER A 501 -16.97 27.90 -12.24
N TYR A 502 -16.92 26.57 -12.22
CA TYR A 502 -16.82 25.71 -13.41
C TYR A 502 -17.91 24.64 -13.37
N ARG A 503 -18.44 24.27 -14.53
CA ARG A 503 -19.56 23.31 -14.65
C ARG A 503 -19.05 21.88 -14.83
N SER A 504 -19.77 20.95 -14.22
CA SER A 504 -19.57 19.50 -14.35
C SER A 504 -19.48 19.04 -15.80
N GLU A 505 -20.23 19.65 -16.71
CA GLU A 505 -20.25 19.44 -18.17
C GLU A 505 -18.86 19.50 -18.84
N GLN A 506 -17.89 20.24 -18.29
CA GLN A 506 -16.54 20.35 -18.86
C GLN A 506 -15.55 19.32 -18.30
N VAL A 507 -15.89 18.69 -17.17
CA VAL A 507 -15.19 17.49 -16.67
C VAL A 507 -15.89 16.22 -17.12
N ALA A 508 -17.18 16.28 -17.50
CA ALA A 508 -18.00 15.13 -17.84
C ALA A 508 -17.44 14.27 -19.00
N PRO A 509 -16.90 14.81 -20.11
CA PRO A 509 -16.24 13.97 -21.13
C PRO A 509 -15.01 13.18 -20.63
N ALA A 510 -14.48 13.52 -19.44
CA ALA A 510 -13.35 12.85 -18.78
C ALA A 510 -13.70 12.22 -17.41
N ILE A 511 -14.98 12.25 -17.00
CA ILE A 511 -15.51 11.68 -15.74
C ILE A 511 -16.79 10.84 -15.97
N SER A 512 -17.39 10.90 -17.16
CA SER A 512 -18.47 10.01 -17.62
C SER A 512 -18.01 8.58 -17.88
N ASP A 513 -16.70 8.37 -17.99
CA ASP A 513 -16.04 7.10 -17.69
C ASP A 513 -15.17 7.29 -16.45
N THR A 514 -15.05 6.24 -15.64
CA THR A 514 -14.56 6.37 -14.26
C THR A 514 -13.10 6.83 -14.15
N LEU A 515 -12.71 7.30 -12.95
CA LEU A 515 -11.33 7.65 -12.54
C LEU A 515 -10.22 6.73 -13.10
N GLN A 516 -10.54 5.45 -13.31
CA GLN A 516 -9.72 4.45 -13.98
C GLN A 516 -9.08 4.93 -15.29
N GLY A 517 -9.73 5.81 -16.06
CA GLY A 517 -9.17 6.41 -17.28
C GLY A 517 -7.94 7.30 -17.02
N TYR A 518 -8.02 8.19 -16.04
CA TYR A 518 -6.90 9.04 -15.60
C TYR A 518 -5.77 8.18 -15.00
N CYS A 519 -6.14 7.15 -14.25
CA CYS A 519 -5.25 6.19 -13.61
C CYS A 519 -4.39 5.36 -14.58
N CYS A 520 -4.76 5.26 -15.86
CA CYS A 520 -3.95 4.60 -16.89
C CYS A 520 -2.80 5.49 -17.42
N TYR A 521 -2.89 6.81 -17.28
CA TYR A 521 -1.97 7.78 -17.90
C TYR A 521 -1.17 8.63 -16.89
N SER A 522 -1.23 8.35 -15.58
CA SER A 522 -0.59 9.15 -14.52
C SER A 522 0.96 9.13 -14.45
N ARG A 523 1.64 8.58 -15.47
CA ARG A 523 3.07 8.79 -15.76
C ARG A 523 3.33 9.18 -17.23
N TRP A 524 2.28 9.51 -17.99
CA TRP A 524 2.25 9.54 -19.45
C TRP A 524 1.29 10.61 -20.00
N VAL A 525 1.34 11.83 -19.48
CA VAL A 525 0.72 13.00 -20.13
C VAL A 525 1.79 14.03 -20.46
N ASN A 526 2.11 14.14 -21.74
CA ASN A 526 2.86 15.27 -22.29
C ASN A 526 1.83 16.30 -22.79
N ILE A 527 1.97 17.58 -22.44
CA ILE A 527 0.97 18.63 -22.75
C ILE A 527 1.55 19.61 -23.77
N PRO A 528 1.15 19.54 -25.06
CA PRO A 528 1.32 20.64 -26.00
C PRO A 528 0.49 21.85 -25.55
N THR A 529 1.06 23.06 -25.69
CA THR A 529 0.51 24.28 -25.10
C THR A 529 -0.77 24.79 -25.79
N GLY A 530 -1.82 25.03 -24.99
CA GLY A 530 -3.03 25.79 -25.34
C GLY A 530 -3.68 26.30 -24.04
N GLU A 531 -4.22 27.52 -24.04
CA GLU A 531 -4.47 28.28 -22.80
C GLU A 531 -5.83 28.01 -22.12
N SER A 532 -5.78 27.80 -20.79
CA SER A 532 -6.73 28.13 -19.71
C SER A 532 -8.28 27.98 -19.88
N SER A 533 -9.05 27.63 -18.85
CA SER A 533 -8.75 27.64 -17.40
C SER A 533 -9.32 26.44 -16.64
N ILE A 534 -8.76 26.23 -15.44
CA ILE A 534 -9.00 25.17 -14.47
C ILE A 534 -9.22 25.88 -13.11
N PRO A 535 -9.82 25.28 -12.05
CA PRO A 535 -9.68 25.79 -10.69
C PRO A 535 -8.21 25.91 -10.25
N ASP A 536 -7.62 27.10 -10.41
CA ASP A 536 -6.19 27.32 -10.21
C ASP A 536 -5.72 27.17 -8.75
N LYS A 537 -4.75 26.27 -8.57
CA LYS A 537 -3.81 26.12 -7.43
C LYS A 537 -4.44 25.79 -6.07
N LEU A 538 -3.90 24.76 -5.44
CA LEU A 538 -4.01 24.57 -3.99
C LEU A 538 -3.07 25.56 -3.28
N TYR A 539 -3.62 26.37 -2.38
CA TYR A 539 -2.86 27.35 -1.61
C TYR A 539 -2.43 26.72 -0.29
N PHE A 540 -1.12 26.57 -0.12
CA PHE A 540 -0.50 26.07 1.09
C PHE A 540 0.33 27.18 1.74
N GLU A 541 0.09 27.42 3.02
CA GLU A 541 0.88 28.33 3.84
C GLU A 541 1.88 27.52 4.66
N LEU A 542 3.12 28.04 4.80
CA LEU A 542 4.19 27.42 5.56
C LEU A 542 4.07 27.84 7.02
N LEU A 543 3.96 26.86 7.93
CA LEU A 543 4.16 27.10 9.36
C LEU A 543 5.66 27.26 9.63
N SER A 544 6.03 28.30 10.39
CA SER A 544 7.40 28.77 10.61
C SER A 544 8.13 28.07 11.76
#